data_AF-P97701-F1
#
_entry.id   AF-P97701-F1
#
_cell.length_a   1.000
_cell.length_b   1.000
_cell.length_c   1.000
_cell.angle_alpha   90.00
_cell.angle_beta   90.00
_cell.angle_gamma   90.00
#
_symmetry.space_group_name_H-M   'P 1'
#
loop_
_entity.id
_entity.type
_entity.pdbx_description
1 polymer ?
#
loop_
_entity_poly.entity_id
_entity_poly.type
_entity_poly.pdbx_seq_one_letter_code
_entity_poly.pdbx_strand_id
1 'polypeptide(L)' 'LMFEMMAGRSPFDIVGSSDNPDQNTEDYLFQVILEKQIRIPRSLSVKAASVLKSFLNKDPKERLGC' A
#
# COMPACT_ATOMS: atom_id res chain seq x y z
N LEU A 1 -6.31 5.83 2.74
CA LEU A 1 -7.61 6.41 2.35
C LEU A 1 -8.09 6.01 0.94
N MET A 2 -7.63 6.60 -0.17
CA MET A 2 -8.21 6.28 -1.51
C MET A 2 -8.06 4.80 -1.90
N PHE A 3 -6.89 4.20 -1.63
CA PHE A 3 -6.68 2.77 -1.90
C PHE A 3 -7.70 1.90 -1.15
N GLU A 4 -7.92 2.15 0.14
CA GLU A 4 -8.85 1.37 0.97
C GLU A 4 -10.29 1.49 0.48
N MET A 5 -10.71 2.70 0.09
CA MET A 5 -12.04 2.91 -0.48
C MET A 5 -12.26 2.13 -1.78
N MET A 6 -11.20 1.89 -2.56
CA MET A 6 -11.29 1.18 -3.85
C MET A 6 -11.03 -0.33 -3.74
N ALA A 7 -10.15 -0.75 -2.83
CA ALA A 7 -9.66 -2.12 -2.70
C ALA A 7 -10.24 -2.86 -1.49
N GLY A 8 -10.91 -2.17 -0.57
CA GLY A 8 -11.52 -2.73 0.64
C GLY A 8 -10.53 -3.17 1.72
N ARG A 9 -9.25 -2.85 1.58
CA ARG A 9 -8.18 -3.19 2.53
C ARG A 9 -7.02 -2.19 2.47
N SER A 10 -6.16 -2.20 3.48
CA SER A 10 -4.96 -1.36 3.50
C SER A 10 -3.99 -1.74 2.37
N PRO A 11 -3.31 -0.76 1.73
CA PRO A 11 -2.22 -1.04 0.78
C PRO A 11 -0.98 -1.64 1.45
N PHE A 12 -0.87 -1.50 2.77
CA PHE A 12 0.22 -2.00 3.61
C PHE A 12 -0.20 -3.22 4.45
N ASP A 13 -1.37 -3.78 4.15
CA ASP A 13 -1.93 -4.87 4.92
C ASP A 13 -0.99 -6.09 4.94
N ILE A 14 -0.93 -6.72 6.10
CA ILE A 14 -0.03 -7.82 6.40
C ILE A 14 -0.85 -9.12 6.37
N VAL A 15 -1.51 -9.36 5.23
CA VAL A 15 -2.36 -10.53 5.03
C VAL A 15 -1.51 -11.80 5.21
N GLY A 16 -1.83 -12.59 6.24
CA GLY A 16 -1.20 -13.89 6.53
C GLY A 16 -0.15 -13.91 7.65
N SER A 17 0.01 -12.82 8.39
CA SER A 17 1.08 -12.66 9.39
C SER A 17 0.61 -12.71 10.85
N SER A 18 -0.65 -13.08 11.09
CA SER A 18 -1.22 -13.17 12.45
C SER A 18 -0.49 -14.17 13.35
N ASP A 19 0.21 -15.14 12.76
CA ASP A 19 0.79 -16.25 13.50
C ASP A 19 2.23 -15.96 13.95
N ASN A 20 2.85 -14.88 13.43
CA ASN A 20 4.16 -14.41 13.87
C ASN A 20 4.02 -13.09 14.66
N PRO A 21 4.25 -13.09 15.99
CA PRO A 21 4.14 -11.88 16.81
C PRO A 21 5.09 -10.77 16.36
N ASP A 22 6.24 -11.09 15.77
CA ASP A 22 7.21 -10.09 15.28
C ASP A 22 6.65 -9.24 14.11
N GLN A 23 5.68 -9.78 13.37
CA GLN A 23 5.05 -9.11 12.22
C GLN A 23 3.82 -8.28 12.64
N ASN A 24 3.45 -8.29 13.92
CA ASN A 24 2.38 -7.47 14.50
C ASN A 24 2.95 -6.28 15.29
N THR A 25 4.08 -5.73 14.83
CA THR A 25 4.74 -4.57 15.43
C THR A 25 4.65 -3.35 14.52
N GLU A 26 4.69 -2.16 15.11
CA GLU A 26 4.73 -0.90 14.34
C GLU A 26 5.99 -0.79 13.48
N ASP A 27 7.14 -1.25 13.98
CA ASP A 27 8.40 -1.26 13.24
C ASP A 27 8.30 -2.07 11.95
N TYR A 28 7.67 -3.25 12.02
CA TYR A 28 7.44 -4.06 10.83
C TYR A 28 6.49 -3.38 9.85
N LEU A 29 5.44 -2.71 10.34
CA LEU A 29 4.54 -1.90 9.51
C LEU A 29 5.31 -0.76 8.80
N PHE A 30 6.18 -0.03 9.51
CA PHE A 30 7.00 1.01 8.91
C PHE A 30 7.95 0.46 7.84
N GLN A 31 8.56 -0.70 8.09
CA GLN A 31 9.36 -1.38 7.08
C GLN A 31 8.53 -1.73 5.84
N VAL A 32 7.31 -2.23 6.02
CA VAL A 32 6.38 -2.51 4.90
C VAL A 32 6.05 -1.24 4.12
N ILE A 33 5.77 -0.13 4.82
CA ILE A 33 5.49 1.17 4.20
C ILE A 33 6.69 1.65 3.37
N LEU A 34 7.92 1.49 3.86
CA LEU A 34 9.14 1.97 3.21
C LEU A 34 9.65 1.06 2.10
N GLU A 35 9.56 -0.26 2.25
CA GLU A 35 10.28 -1.19 1.37
C GLU A 35 9.35 -2.05 0.51
N LYS A 36 8.23 -2.52 1.06
CA LYS A 36 7.36 -3.47 0.35
C LYS A 36 6.67 -2.80 -0.84
N GLN A 37 6.65 -3.49 -1.97
CA GLN A 37 5.91 -3.05 -3.15
C GLN A 37 4.40 -3.19 -2.92
N ILE A 38 3.65 -2.12 -3.19
CA ILE A 38 2.18 -2.12 -3.07
C ILE A 38 1.58 -2.87 -4.26
N ARG A 39 0.77 -3.91 -3.98
CA ARG A 39 0.09 -4.71 -5.00
C ARG A 39 -1.30 -4.14 -5.30
N ILE A 40 -1.45 -3.59 -6.50
CA ILE A 40 -2.76 -3.08 -6.97
C ILE A 40 -3.65 -4.25 -7.40
N PRO A 41 -4.90 -4.37 -6.91
CA PRO A 41 -5.84 -5.41 -7.34
C PRO A 41 -6.16 -5.34 -8.84
N ARG A 42 -6.25 -6.50 -9.49
CA ARG A 42 -6.61 -6.61 -10.92
C ARG A 42 -8.06 -6.25 -11.22
N SER A 43 -8.91 -6.21 -10.20
CA SER A 43 -10.31 -5.77 -10.31
C SER A 43 -10.45 -4.26 -10.55
N LEU A 44 -9.41 -3.47 -10.30
CA LEU A 44 -9.43 -2.03 -10.54
C LEU A 44 -9.20 -1.71 -12.01
N SER A 45 -9.87 -0.67 -12.50
CA SER A 45 -9.61 -0.14 -13.84
C SER A 45 -8.17 0.36 -13.96
N VAL A 46 -7.64 0.37 -15.19
CA VAL A 46 -6.28 0.86 -15.47
C VAL A 46 -6.08 2.30 -14.97
N LYS A 47 -7.08 3.16 -15.12
CA LYS A 47 -7.04 4.56 -14.66
C LYS A 47 -6.96 4.64 -13.13
N ALA A 48 -7.82 3.90 -12.42
CA ALA A 48 -7.79 3.85 -10.96
C ALA A 48 -6.44 3.32 -10.44
N ALA A 49 -5.94 2.25 -11.05
CA ALA A 49 -4.65 1.66 -10.72
C ALA A 49 -3.49 2.65 -10.93
N SER A 50 -3.52 3.40 -12.04
CA SER A 50 -2.49 4.42 -12.34
C SER A 50 -2.48 5.52 -11.28
N VAL A 51 -3.65 6.08 -10.95
CA VAL A 51 -3.78 7.16 -9.96
C VAL A 51 -3.30 6.70 -8.58
N LEU A 52 -3.69 5.49 -8.14
CA LEU A 52 -3.23 4.94 -6.87
C LEU A 52 -1.71 4.74 -6.83
N LYS A 53 -1.10 4.26 -7.91
CA LYS A 53 0.37 4.11 -7.99
C LYS A 53 1.08 5.45 -7.85
N SER A 54 0.59 6.49 -8.52
CA SER A 54 1.22 7.81 -8.48
C SER A 54 1.05 8.51 -7.12
N PHE A 55 -0.09 8.34 -6.44
CA PHE A 55 -0.27 8.85 -5.07
C PHE A 55 0.59 8.11 -4.04
N LEU A 56 0.81 6.81 -4.24
CA LEU A 56 1.56 5.97 -3.31
C LEU A 56 3.04 5.85 -3.69
N ASN A 57 3.56 6.78 -4.52
CA ASN A 57 4.98 6.84 -4.83
C ASN A 57 5.77 7.14 -3.56
N LYS A 58 6.81 6.33 -3.30
CA LYS A 58 7.64 6.44 -2.10
C LYS A 58 8.58 7.64 -2.19
N ASP A 59 9.02 8.01 -3.39
CA ASP A 59 9.72 9.27 -3.61
C ASP A 59 8.72 10.43 -3.60
N PRO A 60 8.81 11.37 -2.64
CA PRO A 60 7.91 12.52 -2.59
C PRO A 60 8.00 13.42 -3.83
N LYS A 61 9.16 13.51 -4.49
CA LYS A 61 9.35 14.36 -5.68
C LYS A 61 8.59 13.86 -6.91
N GLU A 62 8.38 12.56 -6.97
CA GLU A 62 7.70 11.86 -8.06
C GLU A 62 6.25 11.49 -7.68
N ARG A 63 5.77 11.98 -6.53
CA ARG A 63 4.43 11.69 -6.02
C ARG A 63 3.42 12.66 -6.63
N LEU A 64 2.30 12.12 -7.08
CA LEU A 64 1.23 12.95 -7.64
C LEU A 64 0.69 13.93 -6.60
N GLY A 65 0.73 15.23 -6.94
CA GLY A 65 0.22 16.31 -6.09
C GLY A 65 1.25 16.95 -5.16
N CYS A 66 2.53 16.57 -5.26
CA CYS A 66 3.67 17.23 -4.65
C CYS A 66 4.40 18.11 -5.67
#